data_AF-A0A1F8QZQ0-F1
#
_entry.id   AF-A0A1F8QZQ0-F1
#
_cell.length_a   1.000
_cell.length_b   1.000
_cell.length_c   1.000
_cell.angle_alpha   90.00
_cell.angle_beta   90.00
_cell.angle_gamma   90.00
#
_symmetry.space_group_name_H-M   'P 1'
#
loop_
_entity.id
_entity.type
_entity.pdbx_description
1 polymer ?
#
loop_
_entity_poly.entity_id
_entity_poly.type
_entity_poly.pdbx_seq_one_letter_code
_entity_poly.pdbx_strand_id
1 'polypeptide(L)'
;MRIEEFIWLPGIIEKILSKHHVTPEAAEQIFYNRPHYRLLEKGRIHGEDMYTASGQTDAGRYLIIFFIIKPSNKALIISARDMDRSERKYYGRKT
;
A
#
# COMPACT_ATOMS: atom_id res chain seq x y z
N MET A 1 6.01 -11.26 2.46
CA MET A 1 4.54 -11.40 2.45
C MET A 1 4.11 -11.56 1.00
N ARG A 2 3.14 -12.44 0.72
CA ARG A 2 2.61 -12.69 -0.63
C ARG A 2 1.18 -12.15 -0.69
N ILE A 3 0.85 -11.38 -1.73
CA ILE A 3 -0.49 -10.88 -2.02
C ILE A 3 -0.95 -11.52 -3.32
N GLU A 4 -2.13 -12.14 -3.32
CA GLU A 4 -2.68 -12.82 -4.51
C GLU A 4 -3.75 -11.97 -5.23
N GLU A 5 -4.41 -11.08 -4.51
CA GLU A 5 -5.54 -10.30 -5.03
C GLU A 5 -5.66 -8.95 -4.30
N PHE A 6 -6.08 -7.92 -5.02
CA PHE A 6 -6.37 -6.60 -4.48
C PHE A 6 -7.88 -6.36 -4.42
N ILE A 7 -8.36 -5.94 -3.26
CA ILE A 7 -9.76 -5.55 -3.07
C ILE A 7 -9.81 -4.03 -3.04
N TRP A 8 -10.57 -3.47 -3.98
CA TRP A 8 -10.84 -2.05 -4.07
C TRP A 8 -12.31 -1.75 -3.87
N LEU A 9 -12.61 -0.84 -2.94
CA LEU A 9 -13.97 -0.32 -2.78
C LEU A 9 -14.13 0.93 -3.66
N PRO A 10 -15.22 1.09 -4.42
CA PRO A 10 -15.40 2.24 -5.32
C PRO A 10 -15.17 3.60 -4.65
N GLY A 11 -15.73 3.81 -3.45
CA GLY A 11 -15.53 5.06 -2.70
C GLY A 11 -14.09 5.28 -2.20
N ILE A 12 -13.31 4.20 -2.00
CA ILE A 12 -11.88 4.29 -1.68
C ILE A 12 -11.10 4.72 -2.93
N ILE A 13 -11.40 4.12 -4.09
CA ILE A 13 -10.76 4.48 -5.37
C ILE A 13 -10.97 5.98 -5.64
N GLU A 14 -12.22 6.43 -5.60
CA GLU A 14 -12.57 7.83 -5.87
C GLU A 14 -11.88 8.80 -4.91
N LYS A 15 -11.87 8.47 -3.61
CA LYS A 15 -11.18 9.26 -2.58
C LYS A 15 -9.67 9.35 -2.82
N ILE A 16 -9.02 8.24 -3.15
CA ILE A 16 -7.57 8.20 -3.36
C ILE A 16 -7.21 8.96 -4.64
N LEU A 17 -7.96 8.73 -5.72
CA LEU A 17 -7.73 9.40 -6.99
C LEU A 17 -7.86 10.92 -6.84
N SER A 18 -8.95 11.39 -6.23
CA SER A 18 -9.21 12.83 -6.04
C SER A 18 -8.23 13.51 -5.07
N LYS A 19 -7.84 12.85 -3.97
CA LYS A 19 -6.99 13.48 -2.94
C LYS A 19 -5.49 13.32 -3.19
N HIS A 20 -5.08 12.22 -3.83
CA HIS A 20 -3.68 11.83 -3.92
C HIS A 20 -3.20 11.60 -5.35
N HIS A 21 -4.09 11.62 -6.34
CA HIS A 21 -3.76 11.38 -7.75
C HIS A 21 -2.98 10.05 -7.92
N VAL A 22 -3.42 9.04 -7.18
CA VAL A 22 -2.90 7.67 -7.27
C VAL A 22 -4.01 6.80 -7.84
N THR A 23 -3.70 6.08 -8.91
CA THR A 23 -4.63 5.11 -9.51
C THR A 23 -4.42 3.73 -8.86
N PRO A 24 -5.40 2.81 -8.98
CA PRO A 24 -5.23 1.43 -8.53
C PRO A 24 -3.96 0.78 -9.10
N GLU A 25 -3.68 0.97 -10.37
CA GLU A 25 -2.51 0.37 -11.06
C GLU A 25 -1.20 0.87 -10.45
N ALA A 26 -1.09 2.18 -10.20
CA ALA A 26 0.11 2.76 -9.57
C ALA A 26 0.29 2.25 -8.13
N ALA A 27 -0.80 2.04 -7.39
CA ALA A 27 -0.75 1.47 -6.06
C ALA A 27 -0.33 -0.01 -6.09
N GLU A 28 -0.85 -0.79 -7.03
CA GLU A 28 -0.55 -2.21 -7.19
C GLU A 28 0.90 -2.46 -7.62
N GLN A 29 1.48 -1.60 -8.48
CA GLN A 29 2.90 -1.65 -8.86
C GLN A 29 3.84 -1.73 -7.65
N ILE A 30 3.49 -1.08 -6.53
CA ILE A 30 4.30 -1.11 -5.30
C ILE A 30 4.49 -2.54 -4.80
N PHE A 31 3.48 -3.39 -4.91
CA PHE A 31 3.51 -4.78 -4.45
C PHE A 31 4.31 -5.70 -5.37
N TYR A 32 4.44 -5.35 -6.66
CA TYR A 32 5.16 -6.15 -7.65
C TYR A 32 6.65 -5.80 -7.75
N ASN A 33 7.03 -4.55 -7.44
CA ASN A 33 8.40 -4.08 -7.61
C ASN A 33 9.31 -4.57 -6.47
N ARG A 34 9.57 -3.70 -5.49
CA ARG A 34 10.35 -4.01 -4.29
C ARG A 34 9.61 -3.47 -3.07
N PRO A 35 8.48 -4.11 -2.71
CA PRO A 35 7.67 -3.65 -1.59
C PRO A 35 8.43 -3.84 -0.28
N HIS A 36 8.47 -2.78 0.51
CA HIS A 36 8.82 -2.88 1.92
C HIS A 36 7.55 -2.86 2.75
N TYR A 37 7.20 -4.04 3.28
CA TYR A 37 6.04 -4.25 4.13
C TYR A 37 6.34 -3.95 5.60
N ARG A 38 5.41 -3.30 6.28
CA ARG A 38 5.48 -3.03 7.72
C ARG A 38 4.12 -3.20 8.37
N LEU A 39 4.06 -3.96 9.46
CA LEU A 39 2.89 -4.02 10.33
C LEU A 39 2.69 -2.64 10.96
N LEU A 40 1.51 -2.06 10.75
CA LEU A 40 1.14 -0.76 11.31
C LEU A 40 0.39 -0.94 12.62
N GLU A 41 -0.64 -1.80 12.63
CA GLU A 41 -1.49 -2.04 13.78
C GLU A 41 -2.09 -3.45 13.71
N LYS A 42 -2.30 -4.08 14.88
CA LYS A 42 -3.04 -5.33 14.95
C LYS A 42 -4.53 -5.07 14.75
N GLY A 43 -5.17 -5.90 13.92
CA GLY A 43 -6.60 -5.81 13.68
C GLY A 43 -7.41 -6.23 14.89
N ARG A 44 -8.67 -5.79 14.95
CA ARG A 44 -9.66 -6.32 15.91
C ARG A 44 -10.04 -7.76 15.61
N ILE A 45 -9.96 -8.16 14.33
CA ILE A 45 -10.24 -9.50 13.84
C ILE A 45 -8.91 -10.22 13.65
N HIS A 46 -8.80 -11.43 14.19
CA HIS A 46 -7.59 -12.22 14.06
C HIS A 46 -7.26 -12.49 12.58
N GLY A 47 -6.02 -12.19 12.18
CA GLY A 47 -5.58 -12.34 10.80
C GLY A 47 -5.98 -11.18 9.88
N GLU A 48 -6.60 -10.12 10.40
CA GLU A 48 -6.91 -8.89 9.65
C GLU A 48 -6.14 -7.68 10.15
N ASP A 49 -4.81 -7.82 10.21
CA ASP A 49 -3.93 -6.73 10.63
C ASP A 49 -3.75 -5.67 9.54
N MET A 50 -3.48 -4.44 9.99
CA MET A 50 -3.21 -3.31 9.11
C MET A 50 -1.72 -3.22 8.82
N TYR A 51 -1.39 -3.18 7.54
CA TYR A 51 -0.02 -3.08 7.04
C TYR A 51 0.15 -1.83 6.19
N THR A 52 1.42 -1.46 6.01
CA THR A 52 1.84 -0.55 4.96
C THR A 52 2.76 -1.26 3.97
N ALA A 53 2.64 -0.93 2.69
CA ALA A 53 3.59 -1.30 1.65
C ALA A 53 4.19 0.00 1.11
N SER A 54 5.51 0.09 1.14
CA SER A 54 6.26 1.24 0.65
C SER A 54 7.13 0.82 -0.52
N GLY A 55 7.12 1.61 -1.59
CA GLY A 55 7.93 1.31 -2.77
C GLY A 55 8.02 2.46 -3.75
N GLN A 56 8.71 2.20 -4.86
CA GLN A 56 8.82 3.12 -5.98
C GLN A 56 8.12 2.51 -7.20
N THR A 57 7.27 3.31 -7.87
CA THR A 57 6.67 2.95 -9.16
C THR A 57 7.72 3.01 -10.27
N ASP A 58 7.41 2.44 -11.43
CA ASP A 58 8.32 2.47 -12.59
C ASP A 58 8.56 3.89 -13.12
N ALA A 59 7.57 4.76 -12.94
CA ALA A 59 7.68 6.20 -13.23
C ALA A 59 8.47 6.99 -12.16
N GLY A 60 9.01 6.32 -11.15
CA GLY A 60 9.87 6.91 -10.12
C GLY A 60 9.13 7.54 -8.93
N ARG A 61 7.80 7.44 -8.84
CA ARG A 61 7.04 7.97 -7.68
C ARG A 61 7.21 7.05 -6.49
N TYR A 62 7.50 7.62 -5.32
CA TYR A 62 7.56 6.88 -4.06
C TYR A 62 6.21 6.90 -3.38
N LEU A 63 5.55 5.75 -3.29
CA LEU A 63 4.21 5.63 -2.71
C LEU A 63 4.23 4.77 -1.45
N ILE A 64 3.37 5.14 -0.50
CA ILE A 64 3.01 4.30 0.65
C ILE A 64 1.53 3.93 0.55
N ILE A 65 1.28 2.62 0.64
CA ILE A 65 -0.05 2.01 0.55
C ILE A 65 -0.42 1.48 1.92
N PHE A 66 -1.60 1.83 2.40
CA PHE A 66 -2.19 1.31 3.64
C PHE A 66 -3.26 0.30 3.27
N PHE A 67 -3.13 -0.91 3.79
CA PHE A 67 -4.05 -2.00 3.47
C PHE A 67 -4.23 -2.93 4.66
N ILE A 68 -5.35 -3.64 4.65
CA ILE A 68 -5.64 -4.72 5.59
C ILE A 68 -5.39 -6.03 4.85
N ILE A 69 -4.64 -6.94 5.48
CA ILE A 69 -4.55 -8.30 4.95
C ILE A 69 -5.84 -9.04 5.28
N LYS A 70 -6.44 -9.71 4.30
CA LYS A 70 -7.61 -10.55 4.46
C LYS A 70 -7.20 -12.03 4.38
N PRO A 71 -8.05 -12.97 4.85
CA PRO A 71 -7.83 -14.38 4.62
C PRO A 71 -7.57 -14.69 3.14
N SER A 72 -6.71 -15.67 2.87
CA SER A 72 -6.25 -16.02 1.51
C SER A 72 -5.39 -14.95 0.82
N ASN A 73 -4.59 -14.19 1.59
CA ASN A 73 -3.59 -13.25 1.06
C ASN A 73 -4.17 -12.15 0.15
N LYS A 74 -5.41 -11.72 0.41
CA LYS A 74 -6.00 -10.57 -0.30
C LYS A 74 -5.66 -9.27 0.42
N ALA A 75 -5.31 -8.23 -0.31
CA ALA A 75 -5.06 -6.90 0.24
C ALA A 75 -6.28 -6.00 0.03
N LEU A 76 -6.97 -5.65 1.10
CA LEU A 76 -7.99 -4.60 1.06
C LEU A 76 -7.29 -3.25 1.16
N ILE A 77 -7.25 -2.51 0.05
CA ILE A 77 -6.60 -1.20 0.03
C ILE A 77 -7.50 -0.18 0.73
N ILE A 78 -6.91 0.57 1.68
CA ILE A 78 -7.60 1.59 2.48
C ILE A 78 -7.15 3.00 2.08
N SER A 79 -5.88 3.17 1.73
CA SER A 79 -5.33 4.45 1.29
C SER A 79 -4.04 4.24 0.49
N ALA A 80 -3.74 5.16 -0.42
CA ALA A 80 -2.48 5.24 -1.13
C ALA A 80 -2.11 6.72 -1.32
N ARG A 81 -0.84 7.08 -1.10
CA ARG A 81 -0.34 8.45 -1.29
C ARG A 81 1.16 8.47 -1.55
N ASP A 82 1.67 9.61 -2.00
CA ASP A 82 3.11 9.85 -2.02
C ASP A 82 3.69 9.78 -0.60
N MET A 83 4.87 9.19 -0.51
CA MET A 83 5.68 9.21 0.70
C MET A 83 6.17 10.62 1.00
N ASP A 84 6.15 10.99 2.27
CA ASP A 84 6.84 12.18 2.76
C ASP A 84 8.37 12.00 2.78
N ARG A 85 9.11 13.07 3.09
CA ARG A 85 10.59 13.04 3.09
C ARG A 85 11.16 12.00 4.08
N SER A 86 10.53 11.82 5.23
CA SER A 86 10.98 10.89 6.26
C SER A 86 10.73 9.44 5.84
N GLU A 87 9.57 9.17 5.26
CA GLU A 87 9.18 7.87 4.71
C GLU A 87 10.10 7.46 3.54
N ARG A 88 10.40 8.39 2.62
CA ARG A 88 11.35 8.15 1.52
C ARG A 88 12.75 7.85 2.04
N LYS A 89 13.23 8.61 3.04
CA LYS A 89 14.55 8.38 3.65
C LYS A 89 14.60 7.02 4.34
N TYR A 90 13.52 6.62 5.01
CA TYR A 90 13.43 5.30 5.63
C TYR A 90 13.43 4.17 4.58
N TYR A 91 12.69 4.34 3.48
CA TYR A 91 12.68 3.39 2.36
C TYR A 91 14.07 3.20 1.75
N GLY A 92 14.75 4.30 1.39
CA GLY A 92 16.07 4.25 0.75
C GLY A 92 17.21 3.72 1.64
N ARG A 93 17.03 3.68 2.97
CA ARG A 93 18.00 3.07 3.91
C ARG A 93 17.93 1.55 3.99
N LYS A 94 16.85 0.95 3.49
CA LYS A 94 16.61 -0.50 3.53
C LYS A 94 16.90 -1.19 2.19
N THR A 95 17.60 -0.52 1.27
CA THR A 95 18.09 -1.09 0.00
C THR A 95 19.55 -1.47 0.15
#